data_AF-A0A2T9Z2C5-F1
#
_entry.id   AF-A0A2T9Z2C5-F1
#
_cell.length_a   1.000
_cell.length_b   1.000
_cell.length_c   1.000
_cell.angle_alpha   90.00
_cell.angle_beta   90.00
_cell.angle_gamma   90.00
#
_symmetry.space_group_name_H-M   'P 1'
#
loop_
_entity.id
_entity.type
_entity.pdbx_description
1 polymer ?
#
loop_
_entity_poly.entity_id
_entity_poly.type
_entity_poly.pdbx_seq_one_letter_code
_entity_poly.pdbx_strand_id
1 'polypeptide(L)'
;MISFTNISRLSSIFSHRLCYKSISTISKIQIPKPQGKIQNVEDFLKTIGRGCDKYVSVFKDWDQLFKSSGKDLEGLGIPVKQRRWILNWSNKMKLGVEPYYIKPSTKGTKKKK
;
A
#
# COMPACT_ATOMS: atom_id res chain seq x y z
N MET A 1 14.27 -25.76 -62.36
CA MET A 1 15.17 -24.71 -61.82
C MET A 1 14.52 -24.11 -60.58
N ILE A 2 15.08 -24.44 -59.41
CA ILE A 2 15.30 -23.60 -58.21
C ILE A 2 14.10 -22.76 -57.74
N SER A 3 13.27 -23.26 -56.82
CA SER A 3 13.34 -23.06 -55.34
C SER A 3 13.13 -21.60 -54.88
N PHE A 4 11.99 -21.34 -54.24
CA PHE A 4 11.83 -20.23 -53.29
C PHE A 4 11.19 -20.75 -51.98
N THR A 5 12.07 -20.93 -50.99
CA THR A 5 11.94 -20.65 -49.54
C THR A 5 10.54 -20.29 -49.02
N ASN A 6 9.83 -21.12 -48.24
CA ASN A 6 9.96 -21.33 -46.79
C ASN A 6 10.43 -20.10 -46.00
N ILE A 7 9.53 -19.41 -45.30
CA ILE A 7 9.68 -19.00 -43.90
C ILE A 7 8.29 -18.99 -43.25
N SER A 8 8.01 -20.04 -42.49
CA SER A 8 7.02 -20.03 -41.42
C SER A 8 7.52 -19.09 -40.33
N ARG A 9 6.96 -17.88 -40.19
CA ARG A 9 7.25 -17.05 -39.01
C ARG A 9 6.21 -17.29 -37.92
N LEU A 10 6.62 -18.20 -37.05
CA LEU A 10 6.09 -18.52 -35.74
C LEU A 10 5.59 -17.30 -34.95
N SER A 11 4.37 -17.45 -34.43
CA SER A 11 3.85 -17.00 -33.13
C SER A 11 4.65 -15.92 -32.39
N SER A 12 4.12 -14.70 -32.34
CA SER A 12 4.39 -13.76 -31.24
C SER A 12 3.19 -13.77 -30.31
N ILE A 13 3.16 -14.76 -29.42
CA ILE A 13 2.26 -14.77 -28.26
C ILE A 13 2.82 -13.70 -27.33
N PHE A 14 2.23 -12.52 -27.38
CA PHE A 14 2.50 -11.45 -26.43
C PHE A 14 1.96 -11.91 -25.08
N SER A 15 2.81 -12.66 -24.37
CA SER A 15 2.57 -13.15 -23.03
C SER A 15 2.63 -11.97 -22.06
N HIS A 16 1.58 -11.14 -22.05
CA HIS A 16 1.30 -10.32 -20.89
C HIS A 16 0.95 -11.25 -19.75
N ARG A 17 1.92 -11.45 -18.86
CA ARG A 17 1.72 -11.93 -17.50
C ARG A 17 0.57 -11.17 -16.83
N LEU A 18 -0.65 -11.63 -17.01
CA LEU A 18 -1.69 -11.47 -16.02
C LEU A 18 -1.54 -12.62 -15.03
N CYS A 19 -0.44 -12.61 -14.27
CA CYS A 19 -0.45 -13.27 -12.97
C CYS A 19 -1.26 -12.38 -12.03
N TYR A 20 -2.57 -12.41 -12.23
CA TYR A 20 -3.52 -11.97 -11.22
C TYR A 20 -3.33 -12.92 -10.03
N LYS A 21 -2.70 -12.41 -8.98
CA LYS A 21 -2.85 -12.99 -7.64
C LYS A 21 -3.93 -12.18 -6.96
N SER A 22 -5.03 -12.82 -6.60
CA SER A 22 -5.74 -12.34 -5.43
C SER A 22 -6.26 -13.52 -4.62
N ILE A 23 -5.49 -13.85 -3.60
CA ILE A 23 -5.87 -14.66 -2.45
C ILE A 23 -6.80 -13.78 -1.62
N SER A 24 -8.12 -13.95 -1.78
CA SER A 24 -9.08 -13.36 -0.84
C SER A 24 -9.54 -14.42 0.15
N THR A 25 -8.63 -14.87 1.02
CA THR A 25 -9.08 -15.30 2.35
C THR A 25 -9.54 -14.03 3.05
N ILE A 26 -10.85 -13.82 3.05
CA ILE A 26 -11.53 -12.77 3.82
C ILE A 26 -11.21 -13.07 5.29
N SER A 27 -10.08 -12.54 5.77
CA SER A 27 -9.78 -12.52 7.18
C SER A 27 -10.83 -11.63 7.81
N LYS A 28 -11.58 -12.18 8.78
CA LYS A 28 -12.50 -11.40 9.62
C LYS A 28 -11.76 -10.13 10.02
N ILE A 29 -12.35 -8.96 9.77
CA ILE A 29 -11.73 -7.66 10.05
C ILE A 29 -11.44 -7.59 11.54
N GLN A 30 -10.25 -8.02 11.95
CA GLN A 30 -9.77 -7.85 13.31
C GLN A 30 -9.36 -6.39 13.42
N ILE A 31 -10.04 -5.65 14.27
CA ILE A 31 -9.60 -4.31 14.66
C ILE A 31 -8.50 -4.55 15.70
N PRO A 32 -7.24 -4.16 15.42
CA PRO A 32 -6.19 -4.33 16.41
C PRO A 32 -6.54 -3.47 17.62
N LYS A 33 -6.45 -4.08 18.81
CA LYS A 33 -6.53 -3.32 20.06
C LYS A 33 -5.41 -2.27 20.04
N PRO A 34 -5.63 -1.07 20.60
CA PRO A 34 -4.54 -0.11 20.76
C PRO A 34 -3.41 -0.76 21.57
N GLN A 35 -2.19 -0.74 21.03
CA GLN A 35 -1.04 -1.48 21.56
C GLN A 35 0.05 -0.51 22.00
N GLY A 36 0.56 -0.71 23.22
CA GLY A 36 1.71 0.00 23.76
C GLY A 36 1.51 1.52 23.80
N LYS A 37 2.37 2.24 23.06
CA LYS A 37 2.40 3.71 23.01
C LYS A 37 1.37 4.32 22.05
N ILE A 38 0.77 3.51 21.18
CA ILE A 38 -0.14 3.99 20.15
C ILE A 38 -1.57 3.71 20.62
N GLN A 39 -2.18 4.72 21.21
CA GLN A 39 -3.57 4.66 21.68
C GLN A 39 -4.53 5.42 20.76
N ASN A 40 -4.04 6.46 20.09
CA ASN A 40 -4.85 7.34 19.26
C ASN A 40 -4.49 7.25 17.78
N VAL A 41 -5.43 7.65 16.93
CA VAL A 41 -5.21 7.80 15.48
C VAL A 41 -4.06 8.77 15.19
N GLU A 42 -3.96 9.83 15.99
CA GLU A 42 -2.87 10.80 15.92
C GLU A 42 -1.49 10.17 16.07
N ASP A 43 -1.32 9.38 17.12
CA ASP A 43 -0.04 8.76 17.45
C ASP A 43 0.35 7.78 16.35
N PHE A 44 -0.62 7.05 15.80
CA PHE A 44 -0.40 6.14 14.69
C PHE A 44 0.08 6.87 13.44
N LEU A 45 -0.64 7.92 13.01
CA LEU A 45 -0.31 8.66 11.80
C LEU A 45 1.05 9.36 11.92
N LYS A 46 1.33 9.98 13.09
CA LYS A 46 2.63 10.59 13.43
C LYS A 46 3.77 9.56 13.38
N THR A 47 3.54 8.35 13.90
CA THR A 47 4.57 7.30 13.96
C THR A 47 4.93 6.75 12.58
N ILE A 48 3.94 6.51 11.70
CA ILE A 48 4.22 6.01 10.33
C ILE A 48 4.82 7.10 9.43
N GLY A 49 4.60 8.37 9.76
CA GLY A 49 5.12 9.56 9.09
C GLY A 49 4.66 9.69 7.62
N ARG A 50 5.55 10.23 6.76
CA ARG A 50 5.30 10.49 5.33
C ARG A 50 4.15 11.47 5.05
N GLY A 51 3.96 12.42 5.96
CA GLY A 51 2.94 13.47 5.85
C GLY A 51 1.52 12.97 6.09
N CYS A 52 1.36 11.79 6.72
CA CYS A 52 0.06 11.26 7.12
C CYS A 52 -0.59 12.04 8.27
N ASP A 53 0.22 12.74 9.08
CA ASP A 53 -0.17 13.52 10.26
C ASP A 53 -1.19 14.62 9.93
N LYS A 54 -1.18 15.11 8.68
CA LYS A 54 -2.10 16.16 8.19
C LYS A 54 -3.55 15.67 8.07
N TYR A 55 -3.76 14.36 8.00
CA TYR A 55 -5.09 13.77 7.79
C TYR A 55 -5.74 13.30 9.09
N VAL A 56 -5.15 13.62 10.24
CA VAL A 56 -5.71 13.31 11.56
C VAL A 56 -7.16 13.77 11.67
N SER A 57 -7.44 15.03 11.31
CA SER A 57 -8.76 15.65 11.46
C SER A 57 -9.85 15.01 10.60
N VAL A 58 -9.46 14.17 9.64
CA VAL A 58 -10.37 13.50 8.71
C VAL A 58 -10.92 12.19 9.31
N PHE A 59 -10.20 11.60 10.26
CA PHE A 59 -10.62 10.38 10.94
C PHE A 59 -11.30 10.74 12.26
N LYS A 60 -12.48 10.17 12.51
CA LYS A 60 -13.21 10.40 13.76
C LYS A 60 -12.72 9.45 14.86
N ASP A 61 -12.59 8.17 14.50
CA ASP A 61 -12.32 7.10 15.47
C ASP A 61 -11.22 6.14 14.99
N TRP A 62 -10.59 5.47 15.96
CA TRP A 62 -9.64 4.37 15.72
C TRP A 62 -10.27 3.28 14.85
N ASP A 63 -11.50 2.88 15.18
CA ASP A 63 -12.27 1.90 14.42
C ASP A 63 -12.45 2.28 12.96
N GLN A 64 -12.74 3.55 12.68
CA GLN A 64 -12.95 4.04 11.33
C GLN A 64 -11.67 3.88 10.49
N LEU A 65 -10.51 4.16 11.07
CA LEU A 65 -9.22 3.99 10.41
C LEU A 65 -8.99 2.54 9.95
N PHE A 66 -9.22 1.55 10.82
CA PHE A 66 -8.94 0.13 10.51
C PHE A 66 -10.04 -0.57 9.70
N LYS A 67 -11.26 -0.02 9.72
CA LYS A 67 -12.39 -0.47 8.87
C LYS A 67 -12.35 0.14 7.47
N SER A 68 -11.75 1.33 7.31
CA SER A 68 -11.74 2.04 6.04
C SER A 68 -11.06 1.25 4.91
N SER A 69 -11.69 1.26 3.75
CA SER A 69 -11.15 0.74 2.50
C SER A 69 -10.45 1.85 1.70
N GLY A 70 -9.69 1.46 0.67
CA GLY A 70 -9.04 2.44 -0.21
C GLY A 70 -10.00 3.40 -0.92
N LYS A 71 -11.26 2.98 -1.15
CA LYS A 71 -12.31 3.83 -1.73
C LYS A 71 -12.87 4.80 -0.69
N ASP A 72 -13.01 4.38 0.56
CA ASP A 72 -13.48 5.27 1.63
C ASP A 72 -12.45 6.39 1.88
N LEU A 73 -11.17 6.03 1.91
CA LEU A 73 -10.07 7.00 2.01
C LEU A 73 -9.99 7.94 0.79
N GLU A 74 -10.49 7.53 -0.36
CA GLU A 74 -10.60 8.37 -1.55
C GLU A 74 -11.69 9.43 -1.40
N GLY A 75 -12.88 9.03 -0.93
CA GLY A 75 -13.96 9.97 -0.61
C GLY A 75 -13.57 11.01 0.45
N LEU A 76 -12.61 10.67 1.31
CA LEU A 76 -12.03 11.55 2.32
C LEU A 76 -10.94 12.51 1.78
N GLY A 77 -10.66 12.49 0.47
CA GLY A 77 -9.70 13.39 -0.16
C GLY A 77 -8.23 13.05 0.09
N ILE A 78 -7.92 11.84 0.57
CA ILE A 78 -6.53 11.44 0.84
C ILE A 78 -5.86 11.01 -0.48
N PRO A 79 -4.69 11.55 -0.82
CA PRO A 79 -3.93 11.18 -2.01
C PRO A 79 -3.47 9.72 -2.01
N VAL A 80 -3.37 9.13 -3.20
CA VAL A 80 -3.12 7.69 -3.42
C VAL A 80 -1.91 7.14 -2.67
N LYS A 81 -0.80 7.89 -2.61
CA LYS A 81 0.44 7.45 -1.93
C LYS A 81 0.19 7.23 -0.43
N GLN A 82 -0.50 8.16 0.21
CA GLN A 82 -0.84 8.14 1.62
C GLN A 82 -1.89 7.07 1.92
N ARG A 83 -2.92 6.91 1.05
CA ARG A 83 -3.90 5.82 1.18
C ARG A 83 -3.22 4.45 1.22
N ARG A 84 -2.35 4.16 0.24
CA ARG A 84 -1.60 2.89 0.18
C ARG A 84 -0.69 2.71 1.39
N TRP A 85 -0.08 3.78 1.88
CA TRP A 85 0.79 3.72 3.05
C TRP A 85 0.05 3.40 4.33
N ILE A 86 -1.08 4.09 4.58
CA ILE A 86 -1.96 3.85 5.74
C ILE A 86 -2.49 2.42 5.71
N LEU A 87 -3.03 1.95 4.58
CA LEU A 87 -3.55 0.58 4.45
C LEU A 87 -2.48 -0.49 4.66
N ASN A 88 -1.26 -0.26 4.16
CA ASN A 88 -0.17 -1.18 4.37
C ASN A 88 0.20 -1.29 5.86
N TRP A 89 0.23 -0.17 6.58
CA TRP A 89 0.50 -0.18 8.01
C TRP A 89 -0.66 -0.72 8.84
N SER A 90 -1.90 -0.42 8.49
CA SER A 90 -3.06 -0.97 9.19
C SER A 90 -3.09 -2.50 9.06
N ASN A 91 -2.76 -3.03 7.88
CA ASN A 91 -2.62 -4.46 7.67
C ASN A 91 -1.47 -5.07 8.49
N LYS A 92 -0.31 -4.39 8.56
CA LYS A 92 0.81 -4.83 9.41
C LYS A 92 0.44 -4.87 10.89
N MET A 93 -0.28 -3.86 11.39
CA MET A 93 -0.78 -3.86 12.76
C MET A 93 -1.76 -5.00 13.02
N LYS A 94 -2.64 -5.32 12.06
CA LYS A 94 -3.53 -6.49 12.16
C LYS A 94 -2.76 -7.81 12.26
N LEU A 95 -1.54 -7.86 11.70
CA LEU A 95 -0.62 -8.99 11.81
C LEU A 95 0.26 -8.95 13.08
N GLY A 96 0.09 -7.96 13.96
CA GLY A 96 0.85 -7.83 15.20
C GLY A 96 2.22 -7.13 15.05
N VAL A 97 2.46 -6.44 13.93
CA VAL A 97 3.69 -5.67 13.72
C VAL A 97 3.50 -4.24 14.24
N GLU A 98 4.37 -3.82 15.15
CA GLU A 98 4.36 -2.46 15.70
C GLU A 98 4.72 -1.40 14.64
N PRO A 99 3.96 -0.29 14.53
CA PRO A 99 4.27 0.82 13.64
C PRO A 99 5.60 1.49 13.96
N TYR A 100 6.39 1.77 12.93
CA TYR A 100 7.61 2.58 13.07
C TYR A 100 7.89 3.35 11.78
N TYR A 101 8.69 4.40 11.86
CA TYR A 101 9.03 5.19 10.69
C TYR A 101 10.07 4.50 9.80
N ILE A 102 9.66 4.04 8.63
CA ILE A 102 10.58 3.51 7.61
C ILE A 102 11.21 4.67 6.84
N LYS A 103 12.46 4.99 7.18
CA LYS A 103 13.28 5.99 6.50
C LYS A 103 13.37 5.67 4.99
N PRO A 104 13.22 6.67 4.11
CA PRO A 104 13.45 6.47 2.68
C PRO A 104 14.92 6.11 2.44
N SER A 105 15.17 5.26 1.44
CA SER A 105 16.54 4.91 1.03
C SER A 105 17.28 6.17 0.58
N THR A 106 18.49 6.37 1.08
CA THR A 106 19.36 7.50 0.72
C THR A 106 20.11 7.29 -0.60
N LYS A 107 20.03 6.08 -1.19
CA LYS A 107 20.73 5.73 -2.44
C LYS A 107 20.18 6.57 -3.61
N GLY A 108 20.83 7.69 -3.89
CA GLY A 108 20.53 8.55 -5.04
C GLY A 108 20.64 10.05 -4.81
N THR A 109 20.77 10.53 -3.56
CA THR A 109 20.98 11.96 -3.30
C THR A 109 22.44 12.34 -3.53
N LYS A 110 22.89 12.34 -4.78
CA LYS A 110 24.08 13.12 -5.16
C LYS A 110 23.72 14.58 -4.91
N LYS A 111 24.16 15.15 -3.78
CA LYS A 111 24.11 16.60 -3.55
C LYS A 111 24.82 17.26 -4.73
N LYS A 112 24.07 17.86 -5.66
CA LYS A 112 24.67 18.80 -6.62
C LYS A 112 25.16 19.96 -5.76
N LYS A 113 26.48 20.09 -5.68
CA LYS A 113 27.18 21.24 -5.11
C LYS A 113 27.09 22.39 -6.10
#